data_AF-A0A1F4AHD5-F1
#
_entry.id   AF-A0A1F4AHD5-F1
#
_cell.length_a   1.000
_cell.length_b   1.000
_cell.length_c   1.000
_cell.angle_alpha   90.00
_cell.angle_beta   90.00
_cell.angle_gamma   90.00
#
_symmetry.space_group_name_H-M   'P 1'
#
loop_
_entity.id
_entity.type
_entity.pdbx_description
1 polymer ?
#
loop_
_entity_poly.entity_id
_entity_poly.type
_entity_poly.pdbx_seq_one_letter_code
_entity_poly.pdbx_strand_id
1 'polypeptide(L)' 'MRGADLKRYVAELNGCAFSRQLHRMRLLGLIKRVAHTYRYYLTRLGRAAIAAACSPSQFNIVPALAFAN' A
#
# COMPACT_ATOMS: atom_id res chain seq x y z
N MET A 1 -6.61 -1.09 10.97
CA MET A 1 -5.32 -0.48 11.38
C MET A 1 -5.44 1.05 11.34
N ARG A 2 -4.84 1.84 12.24
CA ARG A 2 -4.87 3.32 12.14
C ARG A 2 -3.80 3.80 11.16
N GLY A 3 -4.02 4.94 10.49
CA GLY A 3 -3.08 5.51 9.51
C GLY A 3 -1.69 5.86 10.10
N ALA A 4 -1.62 6.20 11.38
CA ALA A 4 -0.35 6.45 12.08
C ALA A 4 0.48 5.17 12.23
N ASP A 5 -0.16 4.03 12.53
CA ASP A 5 0.49 2.71 12.56
C ASP A 5 1.02 2.28 11.19
N LEU A 6 0.49 2.85 10.11
CA LEU A 6 0.94 2.54 8.75
C LEU A 6 2.14 3.40 8.35
N LYS A 7 2.22 4.64 8.84
CA LYS A 7 3.35 5.54 8.59
C LYS A 7 4.67 4.99 9.13
N ARG A 8 4.65 4.22 10.23
CA ARG A 8 5.87 3.58 10.78
C ARG A 8 6.50 2.54 9.84
N TYR A 9 5.69 1.91 8.98
CA TYR A 9 6.18 0.94 7.99
C TYR A 9 6.64 1.60 6.70
N VAL A 10 6.38 2.90 6.54
CA VAL A 10 6.73 3.66 5.34
C VAL A 10 7.31 5.01 5.76
N ALA A 11 8.34 4.93 6.62
CA ALA A 11 8.97 6.08 7.24
C ALA A 11 9.63 7.04 6.22
N GLU A 12 9.98 6.52 5.04
CA GLU A 12 10.60 7.25 3.94
C GLU A 12 9.63 8.17 3.18
N LEU A 13 8.31 8.00 3.34
CA LEU A 13 7.33 8.84 2.66
C LEU A 13 6.96 10.09 3.46
N ASN A 14 7.15 11.25 2.81
CA ASN A 14 6.63 12.53 3.31
C ASN A 14 5.10 12.46 3.52
N GLY A 15 4.56 13.14 4.54
CA GLY A 15 3.14 13.06 4.94
C GLY A 15 2.15 13.39 3.82
N CYS A 16 2.52 14.31 2.93
CA CYS A 16 1.74 14.62 1.72
C CYS A 16 1.72 13.45 0.73
N ALA A 17 2.89 12.83 0.48
CA ALA A 17 3.01 11.68 -0.41
C ALA A 17 2.25 10.47 0.13
N PHE A 18 2.36 10.22 1.45
CA PHE A 18 1.63 9.17 2.14
C PHE A 18 0.10 9.34 2.02
N SER A 19 -0.39 10.57 2.20
CA SER A 19 -1.83 10.87 2.06
C SER A 19 -2.34 10.67 0.63
N ARG A 20 -1.53 11.06 -0.38
CA ARG A 20 -1.84 10.81 -1.80
C ARG A 20 -1.89 9.31 -2.10
N GLN A 21 -0.95 8.53 -1.59
CA GLN A 21 -0.92 7.08 -1.76
C GLN A 21 -2.18 6.43 -1.20
N LEU A 22 -2.59 6.80 0.02
CA LEU A 22 -3.83 6.33 0.64
C LEU A 22 -5.08 6.76 -0.14
N HIS A 23 -5.08 7.95 -0.74
CA HIS A 23 -6.17 8.37 -1.60
C HIS A 23 -6.25 7.52 -2.87
N ARG A 24 -5.13 7.27 -3.54
CA ARG A 24 -5.06 6.41 -4.72
C ARG A 24 -5.53 4.99 -4.42
N MET A 25 -5.09 4.40 -3.30
CA MET A 25 -5.54 3.07 -2.88
C MET A 25 -7.04 3.03 -2.57
N ARG A 26 -7.64 4.13 -2.10
CA ARG A 26 -9.10 4.23 -1.94
C ARG A 26 -9.82 4.34 -3.27
N LEU A 27 -9.31 5.15 -4.21
CA LEU A 27 -9.88 5.31 -5.54
C LEU A 27 -9.88 3.98 -6.31
N LEU A 28 -8.78 3.22 -6.22
CA LEU A 28 -8.68 1.87 -6.79
C LEU A 28 -9.52 0.82 -6.04
N GLY A 29 -10.15 1.19 -4.91
CA GLY A 29 -10.96 0.27 -4.13
C GLY A 29 -10.15 -0.78 -3.37
N LEU A 30 -8.83 -0.62 -3.20
CA LEU A 30 -7.97 -1.56 -2.46
C LEU A 30 -8.20 -1.46 -0.95
N ILE A 31 -8.45 -0.25 -0.45
CA ILE A 31 -8.67 0.02 0.97
C ILE A 31 -9.97 0.80 1.18
N LYS A 32 -10.63 0.54 2.31
CA LYS A 32 -11.81 1.28 2.80
C LYS A 32 -11.48 1.98 4.11
N ARG A 33 -11.90 3.23 4.26
CA ARG A 33 -11.79 4.00 5.52
C ARG A 33 -13.04 3.76 6.36
N VAL A 34 -12.88 3.56 7.66
CA VAL A 34 -13.99 3.55 8.62
C VAL A 34 -14.43 4.99 8.92
N ALA A 35 -15.75 5.20 9.00
CA ALA A 35 -16.31 6.50 9.35
C ALA A 35 -15.78 6.97 10.71
N HIS A 36 -15.51 8.27 10.85
CA HIS A 36 -15.03 8.90 12.09
C HIS A 36 -13.70 8.38 12.65
N THR A 37 -12.92 7.58 11.91
CA THR A 37 -11.57 7.17 12.32
C THR A 37 -10.59 7.16 11.15
N TYR A 38 -9.31 7.39 11.41
CA TYR A 38 -8.21 7.11 10.48
C TYR A 38 -7.94 5.59 10.32
N ARG A 39 -8.94 4.74 10.55
CA ARG A 39 -8.80 3.29 10.42
C ARG A 39 -9.09 2.87 8.98
N TYR A 40 -8.16 2.09 8.41
CA TYR A 40 -8.27 1.51 7.08
C TYR A 40 -8.34 -0.01 7.18
N TYR A 41 -9.15 -0.59 6.27
CA TYR A 41 -9.33 -2.03 6.11
C TYR A 41 -9.16 -2.40 4.64
N LEU A 42 -8.60 -3.59 4.40
CA LEU A 42 -8.47 -4.13 3.05
C LEU A 42 -9.82 -4.60 2.53
N THR A 43 -10.14 -4.23 1.30
CA THR A 43 -11.28 -4.79 0.58
C THR A 43 -10.93 -6.19 0.07
N ARG A 44 -11.92 -6.89 -0.50
CA ARG A 44 -11.67 -8.18 -1.17
C ARG A 44 -10.68 -8.02 -2.33
N LEU A 45 -10.82 -6.93 -3.11
CA LEU A 45 -9.88 -6.55 -4.16
C LEU A 45 -8.49 -6.25 -3.58
N GLY A 46 -8.42 -5.51 -2.47
CA GLY A 46 -7.15 -5.20 -1.80
C GLY A 46 -6.40 -6.46 -1.36
N ARG A 47 -7.10 -7.46 -0.81
CA ARG A 47 -6.49 -8.75 -0.43
C ARG A 47 -5.99 -9.50 -1.66
N ALA A 48 -6.78 -9.56 -2.73
CA ALA A 48 -6.37 -10.19 -3.98
C ALA A 48 -5.17 -9.48 -4.62
N ALA A 49 -5.14 -8.14 -4.60
CA ALA A 49 -4.03 -7.33 -5.08
C ALA A 49 -2.76 -7.56 -4.26
N ILE A 50 -2.85 -7.74 -2.93
CA ILE A 50 -1.69 -8.11 -2.10
C ILE A 50 -1.20 -9.51 -2.46
N ALA A 51 -2.09 -10.49 -2.61
CA ALA A 51 -1.71 -11.84 -3.03
C ALA A 51 -1.04 -11.81 -4.43
N ALA A 52 -1.63 -11.06 -5.36
CA ALA A 52 -1.09 -10.83 -6.70
C ALA A 52 0.11 -9.89 -6.73
N ALA A 53 0.46 -9.18 -5.64
CA ALA A 53 1.70 -8.42 -5.49
C ALA A 53 2.79 -9.25 -4.80
N CYS A 54 2.41 -10.18 -3.93
CA CYS A 54 3.29 -11.17 -3.32
C CYS A 54 3.84 -12.14 -4.39
N SER A 55 3.01 -12.53 -5.36
CA SER A 55 3.44 -13.37 -6.48
C SER A 55 4.54 -12.74 -7.36
N PRO A 56 4.46 -11.46 -7.80
CA PRO A 56 5.51 -10.78 -8.56
C PRO A 56 6.64 -10.23 -7.69
N SER A 57 6.51 -10.20 -6.36
CA SER A 57 7.67 -9.90 -5.49
C SER A 57 8.77 -10.94 -5.66
N GLN A 58 8.41 -12.18 -6.03
CA GLN A 58 9.35 -13.26 -6.28
C GLN A 58 9.98 -13.21 -7.68
N PHE A 59 9.34 -12.55 -8.66
CA PHE A 59 9.77 -12.57 -10.06
C PHE A 59 10.18 -11.21 -10.66
N ASN A 60 9.69 -10.08 -10.12
CA ASN A 60 9.87 -8.76 -10.73
C ASN A 60 10.81 -7.81 -9.94
N ILE A 61 11.06 -8.09 -8.65
CA ILE A 61 11.99 -7.28 -7.84
C ILE A 61 13.45 -7.66 -8.13
N VAL A 62 13.73 -8.94 -8.42
CA VAL A 62 15.09 -9.43 -8.71
C VAL A 62 15.65 -8.88 -10.04
N PRO A 63 14.93 -8.86 -11.17
CA PRO A 63 15.50 -8.36 -12.44
C PRO A 63 15.69 -6.84 -12.45
N ALA A 64 14.85 -6.08 -11.73
CA ALA A 64 14.93 -4.62 -11.68
C ALA A 64 16.07 -4.11 -10.79
N LEU A 65 16.46 -4.86 -9.75
CA LEU A 65 17.62 -4.55 -8.89
C LEU A 65 18.94 -5.10 -9.44
N ALA A 66 18.90 -6.15 -10.28
CA ALA A 66 20.09 -6.70 -10.93
C ALA A 66 20.59 -5.89 -12.14
N PHE A 67 19.79 -4.92 -12.64
CA PHE A 67 20.15 -4.03 -13.75
C PHE A 67 20.47 -2.60 -13.31
N ALA A 68 20.76 -2.38 -12.02
CA ALA A 68 21.34 -1.14 -11.51
C ALA A 68 22.85 -1.36 -11.33
N ASN A 69 23.59 -1.13 -12.42
CA ASN A 69 25.06 -1.14 -12.51
C ASN A 69 25.66 0.14 -11.93
#